data_AF-A0A3R7Q0U7-F1
#
_entry.id   AF-A0A3R7Q0U7-F1
#
_cell.length_a   1.000
_cell.length_b   1.000
_cell.length_c   1.000
_cell.angle_alpha   90.00
_cell.angle_beta   90.00
_cell.angle_gamma   90.00
#
_symmetry.space_group_name_H-M   'P 1'
#
loop_
_entity.id
_entity.type
_entity.pdbx_description
1 polymer ?
#
loop_
_entity_poly.entity_id
_entity_poly.type
_entity_poly.pdbx_seq_one_letter_code
_entity_poly.pdbx_strand_id
1 'polypeptide(L)'
;MLPDRAADGLHGAWYSAPRDLPDAPIHRAGIVWGWREGRAFGHCHGLWGGTMGHLLLDVSRLTRPVQAEILVFPDARFTAEEDLETAFTLFKPTGGIAGNADAALLRIAPHVDLCAGVTDAVQELGWSGARVEGIGSLNTARFADGTVLDSHASEFLVSDGRATQNGADIAIDIVGIDGIRASGRLEPGRNPVCVTAELILLREE
;
A
#
# COMPACT_ATOMS: atom_id res chain seq x y z
N MET A 1 -0.94 -9.20 11.60
CA MET A 1 -2.20 -9.79 11.12
C MET A 1 -2.00 -10.18 9.67
N LEU A 2 -2.82 -11.09 9.16
CA LEU A 2 -2.90 -11.40 7.73
C LEU A 2 -4.23 -10.85 7.18
N PRO A 3 -4.35 -10.66 5.86
CA PRO A 3 -5.65 -10.48 5.25
C PRO A 3 -6.50 -11.73 5.48
N ASP A 4 -7.81 -11.57 5.55
CA ASP A 4 -8.77 -12.66 5.78
C ASP A 4 -10.12 -12.35 5.11
N ARG A 5 -11.06 -13.28 5.20
CA ARG A 5 -12.43 -13.12 4.74
C ARG A 5 -13.27 -12.36 5.78
N ALA A 6 -14.10 -11.45 5.30
CA ALA A 6 -15.16 -10.88 6.13
C ALA A 6 -16.26 -11.92 6.40
N ALA A 7 -16.91 -11.81 7.56
CA ALA A 7 -18.02 -12.67 7.97
C ALA A 7 -19.36 -11.92 8.14
N ASP A 8 -19.36 -10.61 7.91
CA ASP A 8 -20.50 -9.71 8.18
C ASP A 8 -21.40 -9.47 6.96
N GLY A 9 -21.01 -9.95 5.78
CA GLY A 9 -21.74 -9.74 4.53
C GLY A 9 -21.70 -8.31 4.01
N LEU A 10 -20.85 -7.45 4.60
CA LEU A 10 -20.69 -6.05 4.21
C LEU A 10 -19.32 -5.81 3.55
N HIS A 11 -18.25 -6.32 4.15
CA HIS A 11 -16.89 -6.07 3.66
C HIS A 11 -16.43 -7.13 2.66
N GLY A 12 -15.64 -6.71 1.67
CA GLY A 12 -15.01 -7.61 0.69
C GLY A 12 -13.74 -8.30 1.19
N ALA A 13 -13.17 -7.86 2.31
CA ALA A 13 -11.99 -8.44 2.96
C ALA A 13 -12.02 -8.08 4.45
N TRP A 14 -11.20 -8.73 5.27
CA TRP A 14 -11.02 -8.38 6.67
C TRP A 14 -9.61 -8.68 7.16
N TYR A 15 -9.34 -8.44 8.45
CA TYR A 15 -8.10 -8.83 9.11
C TYR A 15 -8.28 -10.12 9.90
N SER A 16 -7.29 -11.00 9.84
CA SER A 16 -7.21 -12.16 10.72
C SER A 16 -7.08 -11.72 12.18
N ALA A 17 -7.34 -12.63 13.12
CA ALA A 17 -6.95 -12.41 14.51
C ALA A 17 -5.46 -12.04 14.63
N PRO A 18 -5.08 -11.10 15.51
CA PRO A 18 -3.68 -10.79 15.79
C PRO A 18 -2.91 -12.04 16.24
N ARG A 19 -1.65 -12.12 15.82
CA ARG A 19 -0.71 -13.14 16.27
C ARG A 19 0.51 -12.45 16.83
N ASP A 20 0.81 -12.73 18.09
CA ASP A 20 2.02 -12.25 18.73
C ASP A 20 3.21 -13.09 18.28
N LEU A 21 4.29 -12.42 17.90
CA LEU A 21 5.55 -13.05 17.51
C LEU A 21 6.68 -12.39 18.29
N PRO A 22 7.30 -13.09 19.26
CA PRO A 22 8.43 -12.54 20.01
C PRO A 22 9.67 -12.46 19.11
N ASP A 23 10.34 -11.30 19.14
CA ASP A 23 11.67 -11.06 18.56
C ASP A 23 11.86 -11.43 17.07
N ALA A 24 10.81 -11.31 16.26
CA ALA A 24 10.92 -11.49 14.81
C ALA A 24 11.67 -10.30 14.16
N PRO A 25 12.75 -10.53 13.40
CA PRO A 25 13.44 -9.45 12.71
C PRO A 25 12.56 -8.89 11.59
N ILE A 26 12.28 -7.59 11.66
CA ILE A 26 11.66 -6.85 10.54
C ILE A 26 12.75 -6.63 9.48
N HIS A 27 12.52 -7.14 8.28
CA HIS A 27 13.40 -6.98 7.13
C HIS A 27 13.06 -5.74 6.32
N ARG A 28 11.77 -5.44 6.19
CA ARG A 28 11.23 -4.24 5.53
C ARG A 28 9.87 -3.94 6.14
N ALA A 29 9.56 -2.65 6.32
CA ALA A 29 8.21 -2.22 6.65
C ALA A 29 7.96 -0.85 6.01
N GLY A 30 6.75 -0.65 5.51
CA GLY A 30 6.25 0.64 5.07
C GLY A 30 5.14 1.09 6.00
N ILE A 31 5.14 2.36 6.38
CA ILE A 31 4.07 2.96 7.18
C ILE A 31 3.54 4.17 6.43
N VAL A 32 2.24 4.19 6.18
CA VAL A 32 1.52 5.38 5.77
C VAL A 32 0.92 6.02 7.00
N TRP A 33 1.33 7.25 7.29
CA TRP A 33 0.80 8.05 8.40
C TRP A 33 -0.23 9.06 7.90
N GLY A 34 -1.26 9.26 8.70
CA GLY A 34 -2.29 10.25 8.44
C GLY A 34 -3.07 10.57 9.70
N TRP A 35 -4.29 11.05 9.51
CA TRP A 35 -5.19 11.46 10.58
C TRP A 35 -6.50 10.70 10.54
N ARG A 36 -6.97 10.21 11.68
CA ARG A 36 -8.32 9.67 11.86
C ARG A 36 -8.96 10.39 13.03
N GLU A 37 -10.11 11.03 12.79
CA GLU A 37 -10.86 11.73 13.85
C GLU A 37 -9.98 12.71 14.66
N GLY A 38 -9.09 13.43 13.98
CA GLY A 38 -8.20 14.41 14.62
C GLY A 38 -7.05 13.81 15.43
N ARG A 39 -6.79 12.50 15.33
CA ARG A 39 -5.61 11.84 15.94
C ARG A 39 -4.70 11.24 14.87
N ALA A 40 -3.40 11.18 15.16
CA ALA A 40 -2.45 10.47 14.31
C ALA A 40 -2.84 8.99 14.24
N PHE A 41 -2.86 8.45 13.03
CA PHE A 41 -3.19 7.06 12.75
C PHE A 41 -2.23 6.55 11.67
N GLY A 42 -1.85 5.28 11.73
CA GLY A 42 -0.91 4.70 10.78
C GLY A 42 -1.38 3.36 10.26
N HIS A 43 -1.07 3.10 8.99
CA HIS A 43 -1.28 1.83 8.32
C HIS A 43 0.07 1.25 7.97
N CYS A 44 0.36 0.03 8.42
CA CYS A 44 1.69 -0.56 8.26
C CYS A 44 1.63 -1.97 7.70
N HIS A 45 2.34 -2.20 6.60
CA HIS A 45 2.70 -3.54 6.12
C HIS A 45 4.18 -3.80 6.33
N GLY A 46 4.54 -5.04 6.63
CA GLY A 46 5.92 -5.43 6.81
C GLY A 46 6.22 -6.86 6.41
N LEU A 47 7.51 -7.13 6.26
CA LEU A 47 8.13 -8.43 6.06
C LEU A 47 8.97 -8.74 7.31
N TRP A 48 8.69 -9.83 8.01
CA TRP A 48 9.40 -10.23 9.22
C TRP A 48 9.52 -11.75 9.34
N GLY A 49 10.65 -12.26 9.84
CA GLY A 49 10.79 -13.68 10.20
C GLY A 49 10.36 -14.70 9.12
N GLY A 50 10.46 -14.33 7.82
CA GLY A 50 10.01 -15.14 6.69
C GLY A 50 8.52 -15.02 6.30
N THR A 51 7.73 -14.25 7.05
CA THR A 51 6.31 -13.94 6.78
C THR A 51 6.10 -12.45 6.52
N MET A 52 4.87 -12.05 6.21
CA MET A 52 4.48 -10.70 5.83
C MET A 52 3.03 -10.43 6.28
N GLY A 53 2.67 -9.16 6.41
CA GLY A 53 1.28 -8.71 6.53
C GLY A 53 1.18 -7.37 7.25
N HIS A 54 0.01 -7.13 7.84
CA HIS A 54 -0.28 -5.92 8.59
C HIS A 54 0.33 -5.92 10.00
N LEU A 55 1.11 -4.89 10.32
CA LEU A 55 1.67 -4.66 11.66
C LEU A 55 0.80 -3.68 12.43
N LEU A 56 0.34 -4.10 13.62
CA LEU A 56 -0.47 -3.26 14.50
C LEU A 56 0.42 -2.27 15.27
N LEU A 57 0.45 -1.02 14.82
CA LEU A 57 1.38 -0.01 15.35
C LEU A 57 1.20 0.28 16.86
N ASP A 58 -0.03 0.21 17.38
CA ASP A 58 -0.32 0.51 18.79
C ASP A 58 0.25 -0.53 19.77
N VAL A 59 0.51 -1.75 19.29
CA VAL A 59 0.99 -2.86 20.12
C VAL A 59 2.33 -3.43 19.66
N SER A 60 2.81 -3.06 18.48
CA SER A 60 4.14 -3.44 17.99
C SER A 60 5.23 -2.61 18.65
N ARG A 61 6.31 -3.25 19.12
CA ARG A 61 7.44 -2.57 19.77
C ARG A 61 8.75 -2.97 19.11
N LEU A 62 9.52 -1.96 18.69
CA LEU A 62 10.91 -2.16 18.27
C LEU A 62 11.78 -2.38 19.51
N THR A 63 12.45 -3.52 19.59
CA THR A 63 13.34 -3.88 20.71
C THR A 63 14.77 -3.33 20.57
N ARG A 64 15.08 -2.75 19.40
CA ARG A 64 16.37 -2.15 19.07
C ARG A 64 16.18 -0.92 18.18
N PRO A 65 17.13 0.04 18.17
CA PRO A 65 17.11 1.14 17.21
C PRO A 65 17.07 0.62 15.76
N VAL A 66 16.35 1.34 14.91
CA VAL A 66 16.26 1.07 13.46
C VAL A 66 16.64 2.32 12.70
N GLN A 67 17.09 2.14 11.46
CA GLN A 67 17.15 3.22 10.49
C GLN A 67 15.83 3.28 9.73
N ALA A 68 15.28 4.47 9.57
CA ALA A 68 14.07 4.70 8.81
C ALA A 68 14.26 5.98 7.98
N GLU A 69 13.76 5.93 6.74
CA GLU A 69 13.55 7.11 5.91
C GLU A 69 12.14 7.64 6.21
N ILE A 70 12.01 8.95 6.41
CA ILE A 70 10.73 9.59 6.71
C ILE A 70 10.51 10.71 5.71
N LEU A 71 9.37 10.66 5.03
CA LEU A 71 8.89 11.70 4.14
C LEU A 71 7.81 12.50 4.88
N VAL A 72 7.96 13.83 4.88
CA VAL A 72 7.04 14.73 5.57
C VAL A 72 6.50 15.74 4.56
N PHE A 73 5.18 15.85 4.51
CA PHE A 73 4.47 16.72 3.58
C PHE A 73 3.79 17.85 4.38
N PRO A 74 4.23 19.12 4.22
CA PRO A 74 3.68 20.23 4.99
C PRO A 74 2.29 20.68 4.51
N ASP A 75 1.94 20.37 3.26
CA ASP A 75 0.79 20.88 2.51
C ASP A 75 -0.18 19.79 2.05
N ALA A 76 0.15 18.52 2.29
CA ALA A 76 -0.68 17.37 1.98
C ALA A 76 -0.67 16.37 3.14
N ARG A 77 -1.77 15.64 3.31
CA ARG A 77 -1.87 14.55 4.30
C ARG A 77 -2.90 13.52 3.87
N PHE A 78 -2.73 12.29 4.35
CA PHE A 78 -3.81 11.33 4.38
C PHE A 78 -4.77 11.62 5.54
N THR A 79 -6.07 11.61 5.24
CA THR A 79 -7.15 11.66 6.24
C THR A 79 -8.00 10.42 6.07
N ALA A 80 -8.20 9.67 7.15
CA ALA A 80 -9.02 8.46 7.17
C ALA A 80 -10.50 8.85 7.21
N GLU A 81 -11.23 8.45 6.18
CA GLU A 81 -12.65 8.77 6.00
C GLU A 81 -13.42 7.53 5.58
N GLU A 82 -14.72 7.49 5.90
CA GLU A 82 -15.60 6.41 5.43
C GLU A 82 -15.63 6.36 3.89
N ASP A 83 -15.58 5.14 3.38
CA ASP A 83 -15.64 4.83 1.96
C ASP A 83 -16.86 3.92 1.73
N LEU A 84 -17.86 4.45 1.03
CA LEU A 84 -19.14 3.78 0.86
C LEU A 84 -19.07 2.54 -0.03
N GLU A 85 -18.08 2.46 -0.93
CA GLU A 85 -17.90 1.30 -1.81
C GLU A 85 -17.41 0.09 -1.02
N THR A 86 -16.44 0.31 -0.13
CA THR A 86 -15.79 -0.78 0.61
C THR A 86 -16.32 -0.99 2.02
N ALA A 87 -17.13 -0.04 2.53
CA ALA A 87 -17.56 0.09 3.92
C ALA A 87 -16.42 0.29 4.95
N PHE A 88 -15.17 0.44 4.49
CA PHE A 88 -14.03 0.73 5.35
C PHE A 88 -13.88 2.23 5.63
N THR A 89 -13.18 2.56 6.71
CA THR A 89 -12.54 3.88 6.86
C THR A 89 -11.15 3.81 6.21
N LEU A 90 -10.96 4.53 5.11
CA LEU A 90 -9.75 4.48 4.28
C LEU A 90 -9.03 5.82 4.25
N PHE A 91 -7.71 5.78 4.12
CA PHE A 91 -6.93 6.99 3.90
C PHE A 91 -7.23 7.60 2.54
N LYS A 92 -7.66 8.86 2.55
CA LYS A 92 -7.86 9.68 1.37
C LYS A 92 -6.89 10.86 1.40
N PRO A 93 -6.17 11.15 0.31
CA PRO A 93 -5.29 12.30 0.26
C PRO A 93 -6.13 13.58 0.35
N THR A 94 -5.68 14.50 1.19
CA THR A 94 -6.26 15.84 1.38
C THR A 94 -5.13 16.86 1.33
N GLY A 95 -5.44 18.06 0.87
CA GLY A 95 -4.45 19.10 0.58
C GLY A 95 -4.69 19.70 -0.79
N GLY A 96 -3.69 20.40 -1.33
CA GLY A 96 -3.72 20.93 -2.68
C GLY A 96 -2.58 20.39 -3.53
N ILE A 97 -2.79 20.35 -4.85
CA ILE A 97 -1.68 20.21 -5.80
C ILE A 97 -0.97 21.57 -5.82
N ALA A 98 0.10 21.70 -5.03
CA ALA A 98 1.00 22.83 -5.17
C ALA A 98 1.71 22.70 -6.53
N GLY A 99 1.78 23.77 -7.33
CA GLY A 99 2.27 23.73 -8.72
C GLY A 99 3.55 22.90 -8.92
N ASN A 100 4.71 23.43 -8.55
CA ASN A 100 5.99 22.71 -8.68
C ASN A 100 6.19 21.63 -7.58
N ALA A 101 5.17 20.85 -7.22
CA ALA A 101 5.30 19.80 -6.22
C ALA A 101 6.37 18.76 -6.63
N ASP A 102 7.20 18.38 -5.66
CA ASP A 102 8.21 17.33 -5.80
C ASP A 102 7.69 15.96 -5.31
N ALA A 103 6.48 15.93 -4.74
CA ALA A 103 5.84 14.72 -4.27
C ALA A 103 4.31 14.84 -4.26
N ALA A 104 3.62 13.69 -4.33
CA ALA A 104 2.17 13.60 -4.31
C ALA A 104 1.71 12.41 -3.46
N LEU A 105 0.63 12.61 -2.71
CA LEU A 105 -0.08 11.55 -2.01
C LEU A 105 -1.18 11.01 -2.92
N LEU A 106 -1.15 9.71 -3.17
CA LEU A 106 -2.07 9.05 -4.09
C LEU A 106 -2.83 7.94 -3.36
N ARG A 107 -4.14 7.89 -3.58
CA ARG A 107 -4.96 6.70 -3.31
C ARG A 107 -5.44 6.14 -4.64
N ILE A 108 -5.25 4.85 -4.85
CA ILE A 108 -5.93 4.11 -5.92
C ILE A 108 -7.13 3.36 -5.32
N ALA A 109 -8.30 3.58 -5.91
CA ALA A 109 -9.57 3.00 -5.51
C ALA A 109 -9.64 1.50 -5.82
N PRO A 110 -10.56 0.74 -5.20
CA PRO A 110 -10.84 -0.64 -5.57
C PRO A 110 -11.05 -0.81 -7.08
N HIS A 111 -10.70 -2.00 -7.58
CA HIS A 111 -10.90 -2.43 -8.97
C HIS A 111 -10.12 -1.66 -10.05
N VAL A 112 -9.43 -0.57 -9.70
CA VAL A 112 -8.49 0.11 -10.59
C VAL A 112 -7.18 -0.69 -10.64
N ASP A 113 -6.65 -0.92 -11.83
CA ASP A 113 -5.33 -1.56 -11.98
C ASP A 113 -4.24 -0.67 -11.37
N LEU A 114 -3.37 -1.26 -10.54
CA LEU A 114 -2.34 -0.53 -9.82
C LEU A 114 -1.37 0.21 -10.76
N CYS A 115 -0.86 -0.47 -11.79
CA CYS A 115 0.09 0.15 -12.71
C CYS A 115 -0.56 1.23 -13.58
N ALA A 116 -1.79 0.98 -14.07
CA ALA A 116 -2.55 1.96 -14.83
C ALA A 116 -2.88 3.19 -13.98
N GLY A 117 -3.40 3.00 -12.76
CA GLY A 117 -3.76 4.11 -11.87
C GLY A 117 -2.56 4.98 -11.47
N VAL A 118 -1.38 4.38 -11.26
CA VAL A 118 -0.15 5.16 -11.04
C VAL A 118 0.26 5.92 -12.30
N THR A 119 0.15 5.30 -13.48
CA THR A 119 0.49 5.94 -14.76
C THR A 119 -0.41 7.15 -15.01
N ASP A 120 -1.72 6.99 -14.81
CA ASP A 120 -2.70 8.06 -14.97
C ASP A 120 -2.40 9.22 -14.01
N ALA A 121 -2.04 8.93 -12.75
CA ALA A 121 -1.65 9.95 -11.79
C ALA A 121 -0.40 10.74 -12.23
N VAL A 122 0.63 10.06 -12.75
CA VAL A 122 1.84 10.73 -13.28
C VAL A 122 1.51 11.62 -14.48
N GLN A 123 0.61 11.18 -15.35
CA GLN A 123 0.12 11.99 -16.48
C GLN A 123 -0.65 13.22 -16.00
N GLU A 124 -1.56 13.06 -15.05
CA GLU A 124 -2.38 14.16 -14.50
C GLU A 124 -1.52 15.21 -13.77
N LEU A 125 -0.48 14.77 -13.07
CA LEU A 125 0.51 15.65 -12.43
C LEU A 125 1.44 16.35 -13.43
N GLY A 126 1.47 15.91 -14.70
CA GLY A 126 2.35 16.45 -15.74
C GLY A 126 3.83 16.15 -15.49
N TRP A 127 4.16 15.09 -14.73
CA TRP A 127 5.54 14.71 -14.43
C TRP A 127 6.14 13.82 -15.52
N SER A 128 7.44 13.95 -15.77
CA SER A 128 8.20 13.06 -16.67
C SER A 128 8.32 11.65 -16.10
N GLY A 129 8.55 11.56 -14.79
CA GLY A 129 8.53 10.32 -14.04
C GLY A 129 8.42 10.52 -12.53
N ALA A 130 8.25 9.40 -11.83
CA ALA A 130 8.19 9.36 -10.37
C ALA A 130 8.71 8.03 -9.82
N ARG A 131 9.38 8.07 -8.68
CA ARG A 131 9.52 6.92 -7.78
C ARG A 131 8.20 6.70 -7.04
N VAL A 132 7.83 5.44 -6.86
CA VAL A 132 6.58 5.02 -6.22
C VAL A 132 6.92 4.27 -4.95
N GLU A 133 6.36 4.72 -3.83
CA GLU A 133 6.43 4.05 -2.53
C GLU A 133 5.03 3.83 -2.00
N GLY A 134 4.82 2.82 -1.14
CA GLY A 134 3.55 2.66 -0.45
C GLY A 134 3.13 1.22 -0.21
N ILE A 135 1.87 1.09 0.18
CA ILE A 135 1.25 -0.17 0.61
C ILE A 135 -0.16 -0.28 0.02
N GLY A 136 -0.73 -1.48 0.03
CA GLY A 136 -2.12 -1.65 -0.38
C GLY A 136 -2.54 -3.10 -0.42
N SER A 137 -3.63 -3.36 -1.13
CA SER A 137 -4.17 -4.70 -1.35
C SER A 137 -4.51 -4.93 -2.82
N LEU A 138 -4.33 -6.16 -3.29
CA LEU A 138 -4.73 -6.62 -4.63
C LEU A 138 -5.73 -7.77 -4.51
N ASN A 139 -6.56 -7.98 -5.54
CA ASN A 139 -7.39 -9.18 -5.64
C ASN A 139 -6.48 -10.39 -5.92
N THR A 140 -6.18 -10.62 -7.20
CA THR A 140 -5.14 -11.57 -7.64
C THR A 140 -3.90 -10.79 -8.06
N ALA A 141 -2.72 -11.16 -7.55
CA ALA A 141 -1.47 -10.59 -8.03
C ALA A 141 -0.91 -11.44 -9.19
N ARG A 142 -0.61 -10.79 -10.30
CA ARG A 142 -0.01 -11.39 -11.50
C ARG A 142 1.32 -10.71 -11.78
N PHE A 143 2.37 -11.52 -11.84
CA PHE A 143 3.73 -11.07 -12.02
C PHE A 143 4.18 -11.25 -13.46
N ALA A 144 5.13 -10.41 -13.89
CA ALA A 144 5.67 -10.42 -15.25
C ALA A 144 6.39 -11.73 -15.61
N ASP A 145 6.83 -12.52 -14.63
CA ASP A 145 7.43 -13.85 -14.83
C ASP A 145 6.40 -14.97 -15.00
N GLY A 146 5.10 -14.65 -14.95
CA GLY A 146 3.99 -15.60 -15.04
C GLY A 146 3.55 -16.17 -13.70
N THR A 147 4.24 -15.85 -12.59
CA THR A 147 3.79 -16.20 -11.23
C THR A 147 2.44 -15.55 -10.95
N VAL A 148 1.57 -16.27 -10.24
CA VAL A 148 0.26 -15.76 -9.81
C VAL A 148 0.08 -16.09 -8.33
N LEU A 149 -0.22 -15.06 -7.53
CA LEU A 149 -0.77 -15.24 -6.19
C LEU A 149 -2.28 -15.03 -6.29
N ASP A 150 -3.02 -16.14 -6.29
CA ASP A 150 -4.48 -16.15 -6.34
C ASP A 150 -5.06 -16.22 -4.93
N SER A 151 -5.44 -15.06 -4.40
CA SER A 151 -6.02 -14.92 -3.08
C SER A 151 -7.26 -14.04 -3.16
N HIS A 152 -8.24 -14.26 -2.29
CA HIS A 152 -9.44 -13.43 -2.24
C HIS A 152 -9.13 -11.99 -1.78
N ALA A 153 -8.17 -11.88 -0.87
CA ALA A 153 -7.64 -10.62 -0.37
C ALA A 153 -6.14 -10.79 -0.17
N SER A 154 -5.39 -9.73 -0.38
CA SER A 154 -3.94 -9.74 -0.18
C SER A 154 -3.47 -8.41 0.37
N GLU A 155 -2.27 -8.40 0.95
CA GLU A 155 -1.61 -7.18 1.42
C GLU A 155 -0.24 -7.09 0.78
N PHE A 156 0.09 -5.94 0.19
CA PHE A 156 1.37 -5.69 -0.46
C PHE A 156 2.12 -4.50 0.12
N LEU A 157 3.43 -4.53 -0.06
CA LEU A 157 4.35 -3.42 0.18
C LEU A 157 5.16 -3.22 -1.11
N VAL A 158 5.24 -1.98 -1.61
CA VAL A 158 6.09 -1.66 -2.75
C VAL A 158 7.56 -1.88 -2.35
N SER A 159 8.26 -2.70 -3.13
CA SER A 159 9.67 -3.00 -2.89
C SER A 159 10.61 -2.15 -3.76
N ASP A 160 10.14 -1.81 -4.96
CA ASP A 160 10.80 -0.96 -5.96
C ASP A 160 9.72 -0.51 -6.96
N GLY A 161 9.52 0.79 -7.14
CA GLY A 161 8.47 1.31 -7.99
C GLY A 161 8.90 2.56 -8.74
N ARG A 162 8.65 2.57 -10.04
CA ARG A 162 8.89 3.72 -10.92
C ARG A 162 7.72 3.89 -11.88
N ALA A 163 7.43 5.12 -12.27
CA ALA A 163 6.41 5.40 -13.26
C ALA A 163 6.84 6.55 -14.15
N THR A 164 6.36 6.50 -15.39
CA THR A 164 6.47 7.58 -16.38
C THR A 164 5.09 7.82 -16.96
N GLN A 165 4.97 8.83 -17.83
CA GLN A 165 3.74 9.05 -18.59
C GLN A 165 3.32 7.85 -19.46
N ASN A 166 4.23 6.92 -19.77
CA ASN A 166 3.96 5.79 -20.66
C ASN A 166 3.67 4.48 -19.92
N GLY A 167 3.80 4.45 -18.60
CA GLY A 167 3.59 3.24 -17.82
C GLY A 167 4.30 3.26 -16.47
N ALA A 168 3.83 2.39 -15.59
CA ALA A 168 4.43 2.11 -14.29
C ALA A 168 5.10 0.73 -14.29
N ASP A 169 6.26 0.68 -13.66
CA ASP A 169 7.04 -0.51 -13.40
C ASP A 169 7.18 -0.69 -11.87
N ILE A 170 6.36 -1.60 -11.31
CA ILE A 170 6.19 -1.75 -9.87
C ILE A 170 6.48 -3.19 -9.46
N ALA A 171 7.46 -3.35 -8.57
CA ALA A 171 7.73 -4.58 -7.84
C ALA A 171 7.22 -4.48 -6.40
N ILE A 172 6.63 -5.56 -5.92
CA ILE A 172 6.02 -5.65 -4.59
C ILE A 172 6.48 -6.92 -3.85
N ASP A 173 6.44 -6.87 -2.53
CA ASP A 173 6.24 -8.04 -1.67
C ASP A 173 4.74 -8.15 -1.37
N ILE A 174 4.16 -9.36 -1.36
CA ILE A 174 2.73 -9.56 -1.11
C ILE A 174 2.44 -10.86 -0.33
N VAL A 175 1.36 -10.88 0.44
CA VAL A 175 0.85 -12.05 1.17
C VAL A 175 -0.66 -12.23 0.96
N GLY A 176 -1.10 -13.48 0.80
CA GLY A 176 -2.51 -13.88 0.72
C GLY A 176 -3.10 -14.31 2.07
N ILE A 177 -4.40 -14.64 2.07
CA ILE A 177 -5.13 -15.04 3.30
C ILE A 177 -4.64 -16.35 3.91
N ASP A 178 -4.02 -17.21 3.10
CA ASP A 178 -3.42 -18.48 3.50
C ASP A 178 -1.98 -18.32 4.02
N GLY A 179 -1.46 -17.08 4.02
CA GLY A 179 -0.09 -16.77 4.40
C GLY A 179 0.94 -17.08 3.30
N ILE A 180 0.51 -17.52 2.11
CA ILE A 180 1.41 -17.68 0.97
C ILE A 180 1.91 -16.30 0.54
N ARG A 181 3.22 -16.23 0.27
CA ARG A 181 3.91 -15.02 -0.14
C ARG A 181 4.39 -15.12 -1.57
N ALA A 182 4.43 -13.98 -2.22
CA ALA A 182 5.12 -13.79 -3.48
C ALA A 182 5.85 -12.44 -3.47
N SER A 183 6.87 -12.32 -4.31
CA SER A 183 7.60 -11.07 -4.50
C SER A 183 8.01 -10.97 -5.96
N GLY A 184 7.91 -9.78 -6.54
CA GLY A 184 8.30 -9.59 -7.94
C GLY A 184 7.63 -8.40 -8.59
N ARG A 185 7.94 -8.22 -9.87
CA ARG A 185 7.45 -7.14 -10.73
C ARG A 185 6.08 -7.51 -11.28
N LEU A 186 5.10 -6.61 -11.13
CA LEU A 186 3.74 -6.82 -11.57
C LEU A 186 3.62 -6.79 -13.10
N GLU A 187 2.72 -7.61 -13.64
CA GLU A 187 2.27 -7.53 -15.03
C GLU A 187 1.29 -6.34 -15.17
N PRO A 188 1.58 -5.32 -16.00
CA PRO A 188 0.69 -4.15 -16.13
C PRO A 188 -0.72 -4.51 -16.62
N GLY A 189 -1.74 -3.83 -16.11
CA GLY A 189 -3.13 -3.97 -16.59
C GLY A 189 -3.87 -5.21 -16.07
N ARG A 190 -3.32 -5.95 -15.10
CA ARG A 190 -3.91 -7.20 -14.59
C ARG A 190 -3.90 -7.34 -13.07
N ASN A 191 -3.63 -6.24 -12.36
CA ASN A 191 -3.47 -6.19 -10.92
C ASN A 191 -4.43 -5.14 -10.32
N PRO A 192 -5.76 -5.42 -10.34
CA PRO A 192 -6.73 -4.53 -9.73
C PRO A 192 -6.56 -4.48 -8.20
N VAL A 193 -6.61 -3.27 -7.66
CA VAL A 193 -6.64 -3.02 -6.22
C VAL A 193 -7.87 -3.68 -5.59
N CYS A 194 -7.69 -4.29 -4.42
CA CYS A 194 -8.79 -4.93 -3.67
C CYS A 194 -9.56 -3.92 -2.83
N VAL A 195 -8.91 -3.30 -1.84
CA VAL A 195 -9.55 -2.33 -0.92
C VAL A 195 -9.00 -0.93 -1.15
N THR A 196 -7.67 -0.78 -1.16
CA THR A 196 -7.01 0.50 -1.39
C THR A 196 -5.53 0.27 -1.74
N ALA A 197 -4.94 1.21 -2.47
CA ALA A 197 -3.49 1.40 -2.46
C ALA A 197 -3.18 2.82 -2.02
N GLU A 198 -2.36 2.93 -0.99
CA GLU A 198 -1.93 4.17 -0.35
C GLU A 198 -0.48 4.42 -0.74
N LEU A 199 -0.28 5.33 -1.69
CA LEU A 199 0.98 5.52 -2.39
C LEU A 199 1.51 6.94 -2.22
N ILE A 200 2.82 7.05 -2.33
CA ILE A 200 3.57 8.30 -2.40
C ILE A 200 4.31 8.28 -3.73
N LEU A 201 4.09 9.31 -4.54
CA LEU A 201 4.87 9.57 -5.75
C LEU A 201 5.91 10.63 -5.43
N LEU A 202 7.17 10.37 -5.77
CA LEU A 202 8.29 11.30 -5.64
C LEU A 202 8.77 11.65 -7.04
N ARG A 203 8.70 12.92 -7.43
CA ARG A 203 9.03 13.36 -8.79
C ARG A 203 10.49 13.02 -9.12
N GLU A 204 10.70 12.47 -10.31
CA GLU A 204 12.03 12.32 -10.92
C GLU A 204 12.18 13.35 -12.03
N GLU A 205 13.41 13.82 -12.29
CA GLU A 205 13.72 14.77 -13.35
C GLU A 205 13.62 14.15 -14.75
#